data_AF-A0A6M3MDQ7-F1
#
_entry.id   AF-A0A6M3MDQ7-F1
#
_cell.length_a   1.000
_cell.length_b   1.000
_cell.length_c   1.000
_cell.angle_alpha   90.00
_cell.angle_beta   90.00
_cell.angle_gamma   90.00
#
_symmetry.space_group_name_H-M   'P 1'
#
loop_
_entity.id
_entity.type
_entity.pdbx_description
1 polymer ?
#
loop_
_entity_poly.entity_id
_entity_poly.type
_entity_poly.pdbx_seq_one_letter_code
_entity_poly.pdbx_strand_id
1 'polypeptide(L)'
;MDMYHPDTRWLWISTTGLPCPRCAEHVGHTFRGDAIRGFLPFHRILGPGEIHPEYHKVLGWHTPCYCRLILQNAVEVFEQQLHADKERAAA
;
A
#
# COMPACT_ATOMS: atom_id res chain seq x y z
N MET A 1 -7.78 1.16 -13.76
CA MET A 1 -7.64 0.35 -12.54
C MET A 1 -6.93 1.17 -11.49
N ASP A 2 -7.69 1.56 -10.46
CA ASP A 2 -7.13 2.17 -9.24
C ASP A 2 -6.21 1.14 -8.55
N MET A 3 -5.04 1.55 -8.04
CA MET A 3 -4.16 0.67 -7.27
C MET A 3 -4.85 0.14 -5.99
N TYR A 4 -5.90 0.83 -5.55
CA TYR A 4 -6.77 0.46 -4.44
C TYR A 4 -8.04 -0.29 -4.88
N HIS A 5 -8.00 -0.98 -6.03
CA HIS A 5 -9.13 -1.81 -6.48
C HIS A 5 -9.45 -2.91 -5.44
N PRO A 6 -10.73 -3.29 -5.24
CA PRO A 6 -11.15 -4.35 -4.30
C PRO A 6 -10.49 -5.73 -4.48
N ASP A 7 -9.93 -5.99 -5.66
CA ASP A 7 -9.25 -7.26 -6.00
C ASP A 7 -7.74 -7.23 -5.72
N THR A 8 -7.17 -6.05 -5.42
CA THR A 8 -5.77 -5.97 -5.03
C THR A 8 -5.58 -6.39 -3.58
N ARG A 9 -4.42 -6.99 -3.30
CA ARG A 9 -4.04 -7.44 -1.97
C ARG A 9 -2.74 -6.78 -1.53
N TRP A 10 -2.76 -6.18 -0.36
CA TRP A 10 -1.67 -5.38 0.18
C TRP A 10 -1.15 -6.00 1.46
N LEU A 11 0.09 -6.48 1.46
CA LEU A 11 0.75 -7.05 2.63
C LEU A 11 1.48 -5.96 3.40
N TRP A 12 1.20 -5.86 4.69
CA TRP A 12 1.94 -4.98 5.58
C TRP A 12 3.25 -5.64 6.04
N ILE A 13 4.37 -4.96 5.84
CA ILE A 13 5.71 -5.45 6.22
C ILE A 13 6.46 -4.42 7.05
N SER A 14 7.49 -4.87 7.77
CA SER A 14 8.55 -4.02 8.32
C SER A 14 9.85 -4.31 7.59
N THR A 15 10.47 -3.32 6.96
CA THR A 15 11.69 -3.55 6.15
C THR A 15 12.93 -3.79 7.00
N THR A 16 12.90 -3.47 8.29
CA THR A 16 14.02 -3.69 9.23
C THR A 16 13.79 -4.88 10.15
N GLY A 17 12.65 -5.57 10.04
CA GLY A 17 12.24 -6.64 10.96
C GLY A 17 11.78 -6.15 12.35
N LEU A 18 11.99 -4.86 12.67
CA LEU A 18 11.57 -4.24 13.92
C LEU A 18 10.44 -3.23 13.66
N PRO A 19 9.16 -3.62 13.74
CA PRO A 19 8.07 -2.68 13.59
C PRO A 19 8.01 -1.71 14.77
N CYS A 20 7.56 -0.49 14.51
CA CYS A 20 7.19 0.42 15.60
C CYS A 20 5.94 -0.13 16.34
N PRO A 21 5.70 0.26 17.60
CA PRO A 21 4.62 -0.30 18.42
C PRO A 21 3.23 -0.25 17.77
N ARG A 22 2.97 0.79 16.97
CA ARG A 22 1.69 0.96 16.29
C ARG A 22 1.54 0.10 15.05
N CYS A 23 2.63 -0.20 14.35
CA CYS A 23 2.58 -1.08 13.18
C CYS A 23 2.69 -2.56 13.55
N ALA A 24 3.16 -2.87 14.76
CA ALA A 24 3.43 -4.24 15.18
C ALA A 24 2.22 -5.16 15.04
N GLU A 25 1.02 -4.66 15.36
CA GLU A 25 -0.25 -5.39 15.22
C GLU A 25 -0.71 -5.60 13.77
N HIS A 26 -0.09 -4.93 12.80
CA HIS A 26 -0.50 -5.00 11.39
C HIS A 26 0.52 -5.76 10.54
N VAL A 27 1.79 -5.86 10.97
CA VAL A 27 2.80 -6.59 10.20
C VAL A 27 2.36 -8.03 9.97
N GLY A 28 2.44 -8.48 8.72
CA GLY A 28 1.99 -9.79 8.28
C GLY A 28 0.52 -9.85 7.88
N HIS A 29 -0.27 -8.79 8.13
CA HIS A 29 -1.66 -8.75 7.69
C HIS A 29 -1.75 -8.33 6.23
N THR A 30 -2.68 -8.98 5.51
CA THR A 30 -3.08 -8.60 4.16
C THR A 30 -4.38 -7.82 4.20
N PHE A 31 -4.40 -6.70 3.51
CA PHE A 31 -5.56 -5.84 3.34
C PHE A 31 -6.04 -5.89 1.90
N ARG A 32 -7.36 -5.76 1.70
CA ARG A 32 -7.93 -5.51 0.36
C ARG A 32 -7.68 -4.06 -0.04
N GLY A 33 -7.49 -3.81 -1.33
CA GLY A 33 -7.18 -2.48 -1.86
C GLY A 33 -8.22 -1.42 -1.47
N ASP A 34 -9.50 -1.76 -1.55
CA ASP A 34 -10.62 -0.86 -1.23
C ASP A 34 -10.64 -0.44 0.25
N ALA A 35 -10.13 -1.28 1.15
CA ALA A 35 -10.02 -1.00 2.58
C ALA A 35 -8.85 -0.05 2.92
N ILE A 36 -7.83 0.07 2.05
CA ILE A 36 -6.61 0.84 2.36
C ILE A 36 -6.92 2.30 2.64
N ARG A 37 -7.77 2.95 1.83
CA ARG A 37 -8.06 4.39 2.00
C ARG A 37 -8.77 4.68 3.33
N GLY A 38 -9.63 3.78 3.80
CA GLY A 38 -10.32 3.91 5.08
C GLY A 38 -9.42 3.58 6.28
N PHE A 39 -8.62 2.54 6.15
CA PHE A 39 -7.71 2.09 7.21
C PHE A 39 -6.48 3.00 7.36
N LEU A 40 -5.95 3.46 6.23
CA LEU A 40 -4.72 4.22 6.12
C LEU A 40 -4.97 5.53 5.35
N PRO A 41 -5.74 6.48 5.92
CA PRO A 41 -6.04 7.77 5.30
C PRO A 41 -4.78 8.60 5.03
N PHE A 42 -3.73 8.42 5.83
CA PHE A 42 -2.44 9.10 5.68
C PHE A 42 -1.35 8.12 5.28
N HIS A 43 -0.98 8.16 4.00
CA HIS A 43 0.10 7.36 3.45
C HIS A 43 0.83 8.09 2.34
N ARG A 44 2.09 7.72 2.15
CA ARG A 44 2.94 8.21 1.07
C ARG A 44 3.21 7.07 0.09
N ILE A 45 2.95 7.31 -1.18
CA ILE A 45 3.34 6.38 -2.25
C ILE A 45 4.87 6.46 -2.41
N LEU A 46 5.55 5.32 -2.30
CA LEU A 46 7.00 5.24 -2.47
C LEU A 46 7.38 4.81 -3.89
N GLY A 47 6.52 4.03 -4.53
CA GLY A 47 6.71 3.52 -5.88
C GLY A 47 5.53 2.67 -6.33
N PRO A 48 5.62 2.05 -7.51
CA PRO A 48 4.57 1.15 -8.00
C PRO A 48 4.32 0.01 -7.01
N GLY A 49 3.13 -0.02 -6.42
CA GLY A 49 2.70 -1.10 -5.54
C GLY A 49 3.32 -1.03 -4.15
N GLU A 50 3.87 0.12 -3.77
CA GLU A 50 4.50 0.31 -2.48
C GLU A 50 4.05 1.63 -1.84
N ILE A 51 3.52 1.54 -0.64
CA ILE A 51 3.10 2.70 0.15
C ILE A 51 3.68 2.63 1.57
N HIS A 52 3.92 3.80 2.15
CA HIS A 52 4.38 3.99 3.51
C HIS A 52 3.27 4.59 4.38
N PRO A 53 2.90 3.95 5.50
CA PRO A 53 1.97 4.50 6.47
C PRO A 53 2.56 5.72 7.19
N GLU A 54 1.92 6.89 7.07
CA GLU A 54 2.41 8.16 7.64
C GLU A 54 1.68 8.60 8.91
N TYR A 55 0.85 7.71 9.50
CA TYR A 55 0.09 7.99 10.72
C TYR A 55 0.92 8.61 11.85
N HIS A 56 2.15 8.13 12.07
CA HIS A 56 3.02 8.66 13.12
C HIS A 56 3.42 10.11 12.90
N LYS A 57 3.72 10.47 11.65
CA LYS A 57 4.13 11.83 11.31
C LYS A 57 2.99 12.81 11.57
N VAL A 58 1.77 12.43 11.23
CA VAL A 58 0.57 13.25 11.43
C VAL A 58 0.24 13.40 12.92
N LEU A 59 0.46 12.35 13.72
CA LEU A 59 0.20 12.36 15.16
C LEU A 59 1.35 12.93 16.01
N GLY A 60 2.41 13.47 15.38
CA GLY A 60 3.54 14.08 16.09
C GLY A 60 4.51 13.07 16.74
N TRP A 61 4.49 11.81 16.31
CA TRP A 61 5.40 10.79 16.80
C TRP A 61 6.70 10.83 15.99
N HIS A 62 7.81 11.09 16.67
CA HIS A 62 9.13 11.21 16.03
C HIS A 62 9.90 9.89 15.92
N THR A 63 9.28 8.76 16.26
CA THR A 63 9.93 7.45 16.13
C THR A 63 10.07 7.07 14.64
N PRO A 64 11.27 6.67 14.19
CA PRO A 64 11.45 6.15 12.83
C PRO A 64 10.52 4.96 12.58
N CYS A 65 9.76 5.03 11.49
CA CYS A 65 8.90 3.94 11.03
C CYS A 65 9.42 3.42 9.69
N TYR A 66 9.71 2.13 9.62
CA TYR A 66 10.18 1.44 8.41
C TYR A 66 9.13 0.46 7.87
N CYS A 67 7.87 0.63 8.28
CA CYS A 67 6.79 -0.20 7.80
C CYS A 67 6.32 0.26 6.41
N ARG A 68 5.83 -0.68 5.61
CA ARG A 68 5.34 -0.46 4.25
C ARG A 68 4.18 -1.40 3.98
N LEU A 69 3.32 -1.06 3.02
CA LEU A 69 2.41 -2.01 2.42
C LEU A 69 2.88 -2.28 0.99
N ILE A 70 2.97 -3.56 0.66
CA ILE A 70 3.40 -4.07 -0.64
C ILE A 70 2.24 -4.75 -1.34
N LEU A 71 1.99 -4.37 -2.58
CA LEU A 71 1.01 -4.98 -3.45
C LEU A 71 1.48 -6.39 -3.86
N GLN A 72 0.77 -7.43 -3.42
CA GLN A 72 1.18 -8.82 -3.59
C GLN A 72 1.12 -9.30 -5.05
N ASN A 73 0.21 -8.72 -5.84
CA ASN A 73 0.02 -9.04 -7.27
C ASN A 73 0.38 -7.85 -8.17
N ALA A 74 1.44 -7.11 -7.82
CA ALA A 74 1.82 -5.88 -8.50
C ALA A 74 1.96 -6.03 -10.02
N VAL A 75 2.65 -7.07 -10.50
CA VAL A 75 2.87 -7.30 -11.94
C VAL A 75 1.54 -7.44 -12.68
N GLU A 76 0.68 -8.37 -12.22
CA GLU A 76 -0.63 -8.62 -12.85
C GLU A 76 -1.51 -7.36 -12.85
N VAL A 77 -1.52 -6.62 -11.74
CA VAL A 77 -2.30 -5.38 -11.61
C VAL A 77 -1.79 -4.32 -12.57
N PHE A 78 -0.47 -4.16 -12.72
CA PHE A 78 0.10 -3.18 -13.64
C PHE A 78 -0.08 -3.58 -15.11
N GLU A 79 0.00 -4.87 -15.43
CA GLU A 79 -0.28 -5.38 -16.77
C GLU A 79 -1.74 -5.13 -17.18
N GLN A 80 -2.70 -5.48 -16.31
CA GLN A 80 -4.12 -5.20 -16.53
C GLN A 80 -4.39 -3.71 -16.71
N GLN A 81 -3.74 -2.87 -15.89
CA GLN A 81 -3.84 -1.42 -16.01
C GLN A 81 -3.34 -0.93 -17.38
N LEU A 82 -2.16 -1.39 -17.79
CA LEU A 82 -1.56 -1.02 -19.06
C LEU A 82 -2.43 -1.44 -20.25
N HIS A 83 -3.01 -2.64 -20.20
CA HIS A 83 -3.95 -3.11 -21.22
C HIS A 83 -5.19 -2.21 -21.29
N ALA A 84 -5.83 -1.92 -20.16
CA ALA A 84 -7.01 -1.05 -20.11
C ALA A 84 -6.71 0.41 -20.54
N ASP A 85 -5.49 0.91 -20.32
CA ASP A 85 -5.06 2.22 -20.80
C ASP A 85 -4.88 2.24 -22.33
N LYS A 86 -4.28 1.20 -22.90
CA LYS A 86 -4.12 1.04 -24.36
C LYS A 86 -5.46 0.99 -25.08
N GLU A 87 -6.42 0.23 -24.55
CA GLU A 87 -7.77 0.14 -25.13
C GLU A 87 -8.50 1.49 -25.11
N ARG A 88 -8.40 2.24 -24.01
CA ARG A 88 -8.99 3.58 -23.91
C ARG A 88 -8.33 4.61 -24.84
N ALA A 89 -7.04 4.48 -25.09
CA ALA A 89 -6.34 5.37 -26.02
C ALA A 89 -6.62 5.06 -27.50
N ALA A 90 -7.13 3.86 -27.78
CA ALA A 90 -7.47 3.40 -29.14
C ALA A 90 -8.95 3.63 -29.51
N ALA A 91 -9.79 4.05 -28.55
CA ALA A 91 -11.21 4.36 -28.72
C ALA A 91 -11.43 5.87 -28.91
#